data_AF-A0A6L4Z1Z0-F1
#
_entry.id   AF-A0A6L4Z1Z0-F1
#
_cell.length_a   1.000
_cell.length_b   1.000
_cell.length_c   1.000
_cell.angle_alpha   90.00
_cell.angle_beta   90.00
_cell.angle_gamma   90.00
#
_symmetry.space_group_name_H-M   'P 1'
#
loop_
_entity.id
_entity.type
_entity.pdbx_description
1 polymer ?
#
loop_
_entity_poly.entity_id
_entity_poly.type
_entity_poly.pdbx_seq_one_letter_code
_entity_poly.pdbx_strand_id
1 'polypeptide(L)'
;DNSWLYFEGDIIDEATGLVQNFAMPIEYYHGVDGGESWSEGSTESTMFISSMPSGKYTLRLEAQWSKWQEDAGLSIEIYQGVARSWYPLLVLLLLPIIPVYVAIKKGRFESRRWADSPFNLNTSSNDDSE
;
A
#
# COMPACT_ATOMS: atom_id res chain seq x y z
N ASP A 1 -22.04 16.91 0.90
CA ASP A 1 -22.86 17.25 2.06
C ASP A 1 -23.14 15.98 2.84
N ASN A 2 -23.33 16.07 4.16
CA ASN A 2 -23.35 14.92 5.08
C ASN A 2 -24.26 13.78 4.62
N SER A 3 -23.68 12.61 4.37
CA SER A 3 -24.42 11.45 3.85
C SER A 3 -23.59 10.18 4.00
N TRP A 4 -24.30 9.06 3.91
CA TRP A 4 -23.73 7.74 3.74
C TRP A 4 -24.32 7.08 2.49
N LEU A 5 -23.53 6.19 1.93
CA LEU A 5 -23.82 5.40 0.75
C LEU A 5 -23.18 4.03 0.98
N TYR A 6 -23.98 2.98 0.91
CA TYR A 6 -23.57 1.62 1.12
C TYR A 6 -23.76 0.83 -0.18
N PHE A 7 -22.70 0.13 -0.59
CA PHE A 7 -22.75 -0.80 -1.70
C PHE A 7 -22.59 -2.23 -1.21
N GLU A 8 -23.42 -3.10 -1.73
CA GLU A 8 -23.20 -4.53 -1.75
C GLU A 8 -23.07 -4.97 -3.20
N GLY A 9 -22.13 -5.87 -3.47
CA GLY A 9 -21.87 -6.34 -4.82
C GLY A 9 -21.57 -7.82 -4.85
N ASP A 10 -22.07 -8.47 -5.90
CA ASP A 10 -21.86 -9.88 -6.17
C ASP A 10 -21.07 -10.02 -7.47
N ILE A 11 -19.95 -10.74 -7.40
CA ILE A 11 -19.21 -11.19 -8.58
C ILE A 11 -19.55 -12.65 -8.81
N ILE A 12 -20.21 -12.92 -9.94
CA ILE A 12 -20.76 -14.23 -10.26
C ILE A 12 -19.96 -14.82 -11.42
N ASP A 13 -19.29 -15.94 -11.17
CA ASP A 13 -18.62 -16.72 -12.22
C ASP A 13 -19.68 -17.36 -13.13
N GLU A 14 -19.68 -17.02 -14.42
CA GLU A 14 -20.69 -17.55 -15.36
C GLU A 14 -20.52 -19.05 -15.66
N ALA A 15 -19.31 -19.59 -15.48
CA ALA A 15 -19.03 -20.99 -15.77
C ALA A 15 -19.39 -21.89 -14.58
N THR A 16 -19.11 -21.45 -13.35
CA THR A 16 -19.32 -22.27 -12.14
C THR A 16 -20.53 -21.84 -11.30
N GLY A 17 -21.09 -20.65 -11.54
CA GLY A 17 -22.11 -20.04 -10.68
C GLY A 17 -21.60 -19.64 -9.30
N LEU A 18 -20.28 -19.59 -9.11
CA LEU A 18 -19.69 -19.26 -7.81
C LEU A 18 -19.82 -17.76 -7.59
N VAL A 19 -20.34 -17.39 -6.42
CA VAL A 19 -20.59 -15.99 -6.06
C VAL A 19 -19.58 -15.54 -5.04
N GLN A 20 -18.91 -14.43 -5.32
CA GLN A 20 -18.06 -13.71 -4.39
C GLN A 20 -18.69 -12.36 -4.06
N ASN A 21 -19.19 -12.25 -2.83
CA ASN A 21 -19.80 -11.01 -2.33
C ASN A 21 -18.74 -10.05 -1.81
N PHE A 22 -19.04 -8.76 -1.91
CA PHE A 22 -18.26 -7.70 -1.32
C PHE A 22 -19.15 -6.54 -0.90
N ALA A 23 -18.68 -5.74 0.05
CA ALA A 23 -19.41 -4.57 0.52
C ALA A 23 -18.48 -3.37 0.64
N MET A 24 -18.95 -2.20 0.22
CA MET A 24 -18.22 -0.94 0.30
C MET A 24 -19.10 0.13 0.97
N PRO A 25 -18.91 0.40 2.27
CA PRO A 25 -19.48 1.58 2.89
C PRO A 25 -18.68 2.83 2.48
N ILE A 26 -19.40 3.91 2.16
CA ILE A 26 -18.88 5.24 1.91
C ILE A 26 -19.65 6.18 2.82
N GLU A 27 -18.94 6.84 3.72
CA GLU A 27 -19.54 7.73 4.71
C GLU A 27 -18.72 9.01 4.75
N TYR A 28 -19.41 10.15 4.71
CA TYR A 28 -18.76 11.45 4.79
C TYR A 28 -19.59 12.40 5.63
N TYR A 29 -18.97 12.93 6.67
CA TYR A 29 -19.57 13.88 7.60
C TYR A 29 -18.63 15.06 7.82
N HIS A 30 -19.18 16.25 7.91
CA HIS A 30 -18.47 17.49 8.22
C HIS A 30 -19.38 18.43 9.01
N GLY A 31 -18.78 19.35 9.76
CA GLY A 31 -19.52 20.30 10.57
C GLY A 31 -18.61 21.33 11.23
N VAL A 32 -19.25 22.23 11.98
CA VAL A 32 -18.57 23.21 12.82
C VAL A 32 -19.14 23.07 14.23
N ASP A 33 -18.28 22.85 15.22
CA ASP A 33 -18.66 22.78 16.63
C ASP A 33 -17.67 23.61 17.48
N GLY A 34 -18.18 24.42 18.41
CA GLY A 34 -17.35 25.28 19.26
C GLY A 34 -16.46 26.30 18.53
N GLY A 35 -16.69 26.55 17.23
CA GLY A 35 -15.83 27.37 16.38
C GLY A 35 -14.73 26.60 15.63
N GLU A 36 -14.65 25.29 15.82
CA GLU A 36 -13.71 24.40 15.12
C GLU A 36 -14.44 23.65 13.99
N SER A 37 -13.82 23.59 12.82
CA SER A 37 -14.32 22.81 11.68
C SER A 37 -13.79 21.38 11.76
N TRP A 38 -14.65 20.40 11.52
CA TRP A 38 -14.27 18.99 11.48
C TRP A 38 -14.82 18.30 10.24
N SER A 39 -14.16 17.21 9.84
CA SER A 39 -14.62 16.28 8.81
C SER A 39 -14.20 14.86 9.15
N GLU A 40 -15.06 13.89 8.85
CA GLU A 40 -14.87 12.47 9.09
C GLU A 40 -15.29 11.66 7.86
N GLY A 41 -14.57 10.57 7.61
CA GLY A 41 -14.84 9.66 6.50
C GLY A 41 -14.25 10.12 5.17
N SER A 42 -14.79 9.57 4.08
CA SER A 42 -14.31 9.78 2.71
C SER A 42 -15.47 9.68 1.73
N THR A 43 -15.45 10.51 0.69
CA THR A 43 -16.39 10.42 -0.45
C THR A 43 -15.98 9.36 -1.46
N GLU A 44 -14.77 8.79 -1.31
CA GLU A 44 -14.21 7.78 -2.20
C GLU A 44 -13.87 6.51 -1.42
N SER A 45 -14.13 5.36 -2.04
CA SER A 45 -13.75 4.06 -1.51
C SER A 45 -13.21 3.18 -2.63
N THR A 46 -12.16 2.42 -2.32
CA THR A 46 -11.54 1.49 -3.26
C THR A 46 -11.37 0.15 -2.58
N MET A 47 -11.94 -0.88 -3.20
CA MET A 47 -11.74 -2.27 -2.79
C MET A 47 -10.97 -3.04 -3.84
N PHE A 48 -10.18 -4.01 -3.39
CA PHE A 48 -9.48 -4.93 -4.26
C PHE A 48 -9.97 -6.34 -4.00
N ILE A 49 -10.29 -7.03 -5.07
CA ILE A 49 -10.65 -8.44 -5.05
C ILE A 49 -9.40 -9.27 -5.32
N SER A 50 -9.33 -10.44 -4.70
CA SER A 50 -8.22 -11.37 -4.88
C SER A 50 -8.17 -11.89 -6.32
N SER A 51 -7.02 -12.44 -6.72
CA SER A 51 -6.83 -13.04 -8.04
C SER A 51 -7.93 -14.07 -8.34
N MET A 52 -8.80 -13.77 -9.30
CA MET A 52 -9.81 -14.70 -9.82
C MET A 52 -9.27 -15.39 -11.08
N PRO A 53 -9.69 -16.63 -11.37
CA PRO A 53 -9.37 -17.30 -12.62
C PRO A 53 -9.79 -16.49 -13.84
N SER A 54 -9.17 -16.77 -14.99
CA SER A 54 -9.63 -16.18 -16.26
C SER A 54 -11.02 -16.71 -16.59
N GLY A 55 -11.98 -15.82 -16.80
CA GLY A 55 -13.36 -16.20 -17.06
C GLY A 55 -14.25 -15.01 -17.38
N LYS A 56 -15.53 -15.30 -17.60
CA LYS A 56 -16.58 -14.30 -17.70
C LYS A 56 -17.27 -14.18 -16.35
N TYR A 57 -17.47 -12.94 -15.92
CA TYR A 57 -18.06 -12.61 -14.64
C TYR A 57 -19.17 -11.61 -14.85
N THR A 58 -20.29 -11.85 -14.18
CA THR A 58 -21.36 -10.86 -14.04
C THR A 58 -21.16 -10.13 -12.71
N LEU A 59 -21.12 -8.80 -12.77
CA LEU A 59 -21.11 -7.94 -11.58
C LEU A 59 -22.52 -7.42 -11.33
N ARG A 60 -23.07 -7.75 -10.16
CA ARG A 60 -24.31 -7.16 -9.64
C ARG A 60 -23.96 -6.20 -8.53
N LEU A 61 -24.61 -5.04 -8.51
CA LEU A 61 -24.40 -4.00 -7.51
C LEU A 61 -25.75 -3.55 -6.96
N GLU A 62 -25.83 -3.42 -5.65
CA GLU A 62 -26.97 -2.90 -4.92
C GLU A 62 -26.49 -1.74 -4.06
N ALA A 63 -27.13 -0.58 -4.25
CA ALA A 63 -26.75 0.66 -3.61
C ALA A 63 -27.86 1.13 -2.68
N GLN A 64 -27.49 1.58 -1.49
CA GLN A 64 -28.39 2.20 -0.52
C GLN A 64 -27.78 3.52 -0.07
N TRP A 65 -28.56 4.61 -0.02
CA TRP A 65 -28.04 5.91 0.40
C TRP A 65 -29.04 6.66 1.28
N SER A 66 -28.50 7.56 2.10
CA SER A 66 -29.27 8.27 3.13
C SER A 66 -30.42 9.13 2.56
N LYS A 67 -30.17 9.75 1.41
CA LYS A 67 -31.10 10.67 0.74
C LYS A 67 -31.74 10.04 -0.49
N TRP A 68 -32.56 9.02 -0.31
CA TRP A 68 -33.21 8.27 -1.40
C TRP A 68 -34.00 9.11 -2.42
N GLN A 69 -34.35 10.36 -2.09
CA GLN A 69 -35.05 11.30 -2.98
C GLN A 69 -34.11 12.12 -3.87
N GLU A 70 -32.82 12.18 -3.53
CA GLU A 70 -31.77 12.86 -4.29
C GLU A 70 -30.97 11.83 -5.08
N ASP A 71 -30.48 12.24 -6.26
CA ASP A 71 -29.63 11.39 -7.09
C ASP A 71 -28.28 11.18 -6.41
N ALA A 72 -27.83 9.93 -6.28
CA ALA A 72 -26.63 9.61 -5.50
C ALA A 72 -25.32 10.12 -6.14
N GLY A 73 -25.34 10.47 -7.43
CA GLY A 73 -24.17 11.06 -8.12
C GLY A 73 -22.94 10.14 -8.12
N LEU A 74 -23.13 8.86 -8.42
CA LEU A 74 -22.09 7.85 -8.31
C LEU A 74 -21.31 7.66 -9.61
N SER A 75 -19.98 7.60 -9.52
CA SER A 75 -19.11 7.07 -10.58
C SER A 75 -18.46 5.77 -10.10
N ILE A 76 -18.57 4.71 -10.91
CA ILE A 76 -17.97 3.42 -10.62
C ILE A 76 -16.89 3.13 -11.66
N GLU A 77 -15.68 2.87 -11.18
CA GLU A 77 -14.56 2.51 -12.04
C GLU A 77 -14.08 1.10 -11.68
N ILE A 78 -13.97 0.24 -12.70
CA ILE A 78 -13.55 -1.14 -12.54
C ILE A 78 -12.25 -1.33 -13.32
N TYR A 79 -11.22 -1.74 -12.60
CA TYR A 79 -9.90 -1.99 -13.16
C TYR A 79 -9.56 -3.48 -13.06
N GLN A 80 -9.12 -4.07 -14.17
CA GLN A 80 -8.64 -5.45 -14.23
C GLN A 80 -7.11 -5.47 -14.33
N GLY A 81 -6.48 -6.46 -13.69
CA GLY A 81 -5.03 -6.67 -13.81
C GLY A 81 -4.18 -5.65 -13.05
N VAL A 82 -4.70 -5.11 -11.94
CA VAL A 82 -3.99 -4.11 -11.15
C VAL A 82 -2.82 -4.76 -10.39
N ALA A 83 -1.60 -4.46 -10.82
CA ALA A 83 -0.40 -4.88 -10.11
C ALA A 83 -0.20 -4.03 -8.85
N ARG A 84 -0.17 -4.67 -7.67
CA ARG A 84 0.18 -4.00 -6.41
C ARG A 84 1.68 -3.89 -6.23
N SER A 85 2.29 -2.91 -6.89
CA SER A 85 3.75 -2.72 -6.92
C SER A 85 4.39 -2.43 -5.55
N TRP A 86 3.62 -2.00 -4.54
CA TRP A 86 4.18 -1.69 -3.24
C TRP A 86 4.72 -2.93 -2.48
N TYR A 87 4.10 -4.10 -2.66
CA TYR A 87 4.58 -5.35 -2.06
C TYR A 87 5.95 -5.80 -2.59
N PRO A 88 6.17 -5.93 -3.92
CA PRO A 88 7.49 -6.25 -4.42
C PRO A 88 8.51 -5.15 -4.08
N LEU A 89 8.11 -3.87 -4.00
CA LEU A 89 8.99 -2.80 -3.52
C LEU A 89 9.40 -2.99 -2.05
N LEU A 90 8.46 -3.36 -1.16
CA LEU A 90 8.79 -3.71 0.22
C LEU A 90 9.75 -4.89 0.30
N VAL A 91 9.49 -5.95 -0.46
CA VAL A 91 10.37 -7.12 -0.50
C VAL A 91 11.76 -6.72 -1.00
N LEU A 92 11.85 -5.90 -2.05
CA LEU A 92 13.10 -5.37 -2.58
C LEU A 92 13.88 -4.55 -1.53
N LEU A 93 13.19 -3.81 -0.67
CA LEU A 93 13.79 -3.02 0.40
C LEU A 93 14.23 -3.87 1.60
N LEU A 94 13.46 -4.91 1.95
CA LEU A 94 13.75 -5.77 3.10
C LEU A 94 14.81 -6.85 2.80
N LEU A 95 14.86 -7.36 1.57
CA LEU A 95 15.77 -8.41 1.14
C LEU A 95 17.27 -8.09 1.37
N PRO A 96 17.79 -6.87 1.08
CA PRO A 96 19.20 -6.56 1.28
C PRO A 96 19.59 -6.29 2.73
N ILE A 97 18.65 -6.23 3.68
CA ILE A 97 18.97 -5.88 5.08
C ILE A 97 20.02 -6.82 5.68
N ILE A 98 19.84 -8.13 5.52
CA ILE A 98 20.77 -9.14 6.05
C ILE A 98 22.15 -9.07 5.36
N PRO A 99 22.27 -9.13 4.02
CA PRO A 99 23.59 -9.09 3.39
C PRO A 99 24.31 -7.75 3.61
N VAL A 100 23.60 -6.62 3.65
CA VAL A 100 24.19 -5.31 3.99
C VAL A 100 24.72 -5.32 5.42
N TYR A 101 23.95 -5.85 6.37
CA TYR A 101 24.40 -5.97 7.76
C TYR A 101 25.67 -6.82 7.89
N VAL A 102 25.72 -7.98 7.22
CA VAL A 102 26.89 -8.87 7.21
C VAL A 102 28.09 -8.20 6.52
N ALA A 103 27.87 -7.50 5.41
CA ALA A 103 28.93 -6.77 4.70
C ALA A 103 29.54 -5.66 5.57
N ILE A 104 28.73 -4.91 6.31
CA ILE A 104 29.22 -3.90 7.28
C ILE A 104 30.05 -4.57 8.37
N LYS A 105 29.59 -5.70 8.94
CA LYS A 105 30.34 -6.44 9.97
C LYS A 105 31.68 -6.93 9.43
N LYS A 106 31.69 -7.50 8.22
CA LYS A 106 32.90 -7.98 7.56
C LYS A 106 33.88 -6.85 7.26
N GLY A 107 33.40 -5.74 6.69
CA GLY A 107 34.23 -4.56 6.41
C GLY A 107 34.88 -4.01 7.69
N ARG A 108 34.13 -3.90 8.79
CA ARG A 108 34.69 -3.46 10.08
C ARG A 108 35.74 -4.43 10.63
N PHE A 109 35.58 -5.73 10.40
CA PHE A 109 36.59 -6.73 10.79
C PHE A 109 37.86 -6.59 9.94
N GLU A 110 37.72 -6.46 8.62
CA GLU A 110 38.87 -6.26 7.72
C GLU A 110 39.60 -4.95 7.99
N SER A 111 38.88 -3.84 8.24
CA SER A 111 39.48 -2.57 8.65
C SER A 111 40.26 -2.67 9.95
N ARG A 112 39.76 -3.41 10.95
CA ARG A 112 40.50 -3.66 12.21
C ARG A 112 41.75 -4.50 11.98
N ARG A 113 41.69 -5.50 11.09
CA ARG A 113 42.83 -6.36 10.76
C ARG A 113 43.96 -5.61 10.08
N TRP A 114 43.64 -4.63 9.24
CA TRP A 114 44.63 -3.84 8.50
C TRP A 114 45.14 -2.61 9.26
N ALA A 115 44.56 -2.27 10.41
CA ALA A 115 45.00 -1.16 11.24
C ALA A 115 46.49 -1.29 11.66
N ASP A 116 46.95 -2.51 11.92
CA ASP A 116 48.34 -2.82 12.32
C ASP A 116 49.22 -3.25 11.12
N SER A 117 48.74 -3.08 9.88
CA SER A 117 49.52 -3.47 8.69
C SER A 117 50.43 -2.33 8.22
N PRO A 118 51.64 -2.62 7.72
CA PRO A 118 52.59 -1.61 7.24
C PRO A 118 52.16 -0.84 5.96
N PHE A 119 50.96 -1.12 5.43
CA PHE A 119 50.37 -0.45 4.26
C PHE A 119 49.27 0.56 4.64
N ASN A 120 49.13 0.87 5.93
CA ASN A 120 48.29 1.96 6.43
C ASN A 120 48.93 3.31 6.01
N LEU A 121 48.24 4.05 5.14
CA LEU A 121 48.65 5.36 4.59
C LEU A 121 48.78 6.48 5.64
N ASN A 122 48.30 6.29 6.87
CA ASN A 122 48.44 7.26 7.96
C ASN A 122 49.74 7.07 8.77
N THR A 123 50.46 5.96 8.58
CA THR A 123 51.76 5.72 9.24
C THR A 123 52.95 6.24 8.43
N SER A 124 52.82 6.38 7.11
CA SER A 124 53.94 6.79 6.24
C SER A 124 54.24 8.29 6.23
N SER A 125 53.45 9.14 6.89
CA SER A 125 53.64 10.60 6.87
C SER A 125 54.38 11.18 8.08
N ASN A 126 54.82 10.33 9.03
CA ASN A 126 55.44 10.79 10.28
C ASN A 126 56.94 10.48 10.39
N ASP A 127 57.56 9.88 9.36
CA ASP A 127 58.97 9.46 9.37
C ASP A 127 59.90 10.32 8.48
N ASP A 128 59.42 11.42 7.89
CA ASP A 128 60.21 12.31 7.03
C ASP A 128 60.59 13.65 7.70
N SER A 129 60.91 13.63 9.00
CA SER A 129 61.50 14.79 9.69
C SER A 129 62.63 14.39 10.64
N GLU A 130 63.81 14.13 10.07
CA GLU A 130 65.13 14.29 10.71
C GLU A 130 66.01 15.20 9.85
#